data_AF-A0A3M1LSL7-F1
#
_entry.id   AF-A0A3M1LSL7-F1
#
_cell.length_a   1.000
_cell.length_b   1.000
_cell.length_c   1.000
_cell.angle_alpha   90.00
_cell.angle_beta   90.00
_cell.angle_gamma   90.00
#
_symmetry.space_group_name_H-M   'P 1'
#
loop_
_entity.id
_entity.type
_entity.pdbx_description
1 polymer ?
#
loop_
_entity_poly.entity_id
_entity_poly.type
_entity_poly.pdbx_seq_one_letter_code
_entity_poly.pdbx_strand_id
1 'polypeptide(L)'
;MSSAPALSKPAQTPAPGGSTAVLRSILRWGCFYPLFLGGALVQAKTGSDTTDAILSALHQELARWTETLRTAERPAYYIAYWVYDQQGVSLSATGGALVSATIGRQRLLDVSVRVGNYTLDNTHILRGSSGIQFGRGQGSVELPFDGDTLALRQVIWQATDRTYKAAVERYEKVLTNRAVKVREEDTSADFTPYPPQHCIEPPQPFVCDTGVWAPRVRRLSALLASQPHVLTSQVSLQATMLRKYLVASDGSTIVTTEPLWRITIVARTKADDGMTLPLYRTYLSRSAEGLPTLDSLESDVRQTVALLEKLRTAPVLETYVGPAMLSGRAAGVFFHEIFGHRAEGHRIKDPTSSQTLKPFVGKQLLPQFLDVVFDPTLRSYAGVE
;
A
#
# COMPACT_ATOMS: atom_id res chain seq x y z
N MET A 1 -43.05 26.48 -42.37
CA MET A 1 -44.22 27.17 -41.75
C MET A 1 -43.82 27.47 -40.30
N SER A 2 -43.60 28.72 -39.91
CA SER A 2 -44.57 29.80 -39.60
C SER A 2 -45.14 29.64 -38.17
N SER A 3 -45.13 30.64 -37.28
CA SER A 3 -44.69 32.06 -37.40
C SER A 3 -44.55 32.78 -36.04
N ALA A 4 -43.69 33.82 -35.99
CA ALA A 4 -43.76 34.96 -35.04
C ALA A 4 -44.33 36.22 -35.78
N PRO A 5 -44.64 37.39 -35.15
CA PRO A 5 -43.76 38.31 -34.38
C PRO A 5 -44.30 38.54 -32.93
N ALA A 6 -44.23 39.65 -32.18
CA ALA A 6 -43.81 41.09 -32.26
C ALA A 6 -43.41 41.59 -30.82
N LEU A 7 -42.80 42.75 -30.49
CA LEU A 7 -42.80 44.17 -30.94
C LEU A 7 -44.04 45.00 -30.48
N SER A 8 -43.97 46.29 -30.06
CA SER A 8 -42.85 47.28 -29.99
C SER A 8 -42.93 48.28 -28.79
N LYS A 9 -41.91 49.15 -28.67
CA LYS A 9 -41.75 50.36 -27.79
C LYS A 9 -42.68 51.55 -28.23
N PRO A 10 -42.68 52.81 -27.67
CA PRO A 10 -41.72 53.46 -26.72
C PRO A 10 -42.22 54.48 -25.63
N ALA A 11 -41.31 54.76 -24.69
CA ALA A 11 -40.97 55.98 -23.92
C ALA A 11 -41.92 57.20 -23.73
N GLN A 12 -41.88 57.79 -22.51
CA GLN A 12 -41.52 59.21 -22.24
C GLN A 12 -41.25 59.50 -20.75
N THR A 13 -40.53 60.59 -20.44
CA THR A 13 -40.32 61.17 -19.09
C THR A 13 -41.11 62.49 -18.94
N PRO A 14 -41.47 62.90 -17.71
CA PRO A 14 -40.76 64.04 -17.11
C PRO A 14 -40.60 64.00 -15.57
N ALA A 15 -39.83 64.96 -15.04
CA ALA A 15 -39.78 65.39 -13.64
C ALA A 15 -40.52 66.76 -13.51
N PRO A 16 -40.64 67.46 -12.35
CA PRO A 16 -40.05 67.21 -11.01
C PRO A 16 -41.02 67.40 -9.81
N GLY A 17 -40.53 67.29 -8.57
CA GLY A 17 -41.18 67.93 -7.40
C GLY A 17 -40.82 67.39 -6.01
N GLY A 18 -40.72 68.30 -5.03
CA GLY A 18 -41.27 68.06 -3.68
C GLY A 18 -40.40 67.39 -2.60
N SER A 19 -39.48 68.17 -2.02
CA SER A 19 -38.88 68.03 -0.67
C SER A 19 -39.61 67.17 0.39
N THR A 20 -38.89 66.31 1.12
CA THR A 20 -38.64 66.48 2.58
C THR A 20 -37.57 65.50 3.09
N ALA A 21 -37.04 65.75 4.30
CA ALA A 21 -35.87 65.06 4.86
C ALA A 21 -36.21 63.86 5.76
N VAL A 22 -35.23 62.96 5.98
CA VAL A 22 -34.71 62.55 7.31
C VAL A 22 -33.28 62.01 7.13
N LEU A 23 -32.39 62.25 8.10
CA LEU A 23 -30.99 61.78 8.11
C LEU A 23 -30.87 60.26 8.33
N ARG A 24 -29.86 59.66 7.68
CA ARG A 24 -28.99 58.63 8.31
C ARG A 24 -27.66 58.52 7.57
N SER A 25 -26.59 58.92 8.23
CA SER A 25 -25.21 58.81 7.74
C SER A 25 -24.66 57.39 7.96
N ILE A 26 -24.08 56.79 6.92
CA ILE A 26 -23.34 55.54 7.02
C ILE A 26 -21.86 55.84 6.74
N LEU A 27 -21.04 55.83 7.79
CA LEU A 27 -19.59 55.87 7.66
C LEU A 27 -19.09 54.55 7.04
N ARG A 28 -18.51 54.62 5.85
CA ARG A 28 -17.73 53.51 5.29
C ARG A 28 -16.35 53.49 5.94
N TRP A 29 -16.16 52.68 6.98
CA TRP A 29 -14.83 52.26 7.42
C TRP A 29 -14.30 51.16 6.48
N GLY A 30 -13.16 51.42 5.84
CA GLY A 30 -12.48 50.47 4.97
C GLY A 30 -11.59 49.53 5.77
N CYS A 31 -12.11 48.38 6.20
CA CYS A 31 -11.30 47.34 6.84
C CYS A 31 -10.41 46.63 5.81
N PHE A 32 -9.16 47.09 5.68
CA PHE A 32 -8.08 46.31 5.06
C PHE A 32 -7.80 45.08 5.92
N TYR A 33 -8.40 43.93 5.56
CA TYR A 33 -7.99 42.64 6.10
C TYR A 33 -6.75 42.15 5.33
N PRO A 34 -5.58 42.00 5.97
CA PRO A 34 -4.47 41.29 5.36
C PRO A 34 -4.84 39.82 5.19
N LEU A 35 -4.81 39.32 3.95
CA LEU A 35 -5.15 37.94 3.65
C LEU A 35 -4.00 37.01 4.08
N PHE A 36 -3.88 36.75 5.38
CA PHE A 36 -2.94 35.78 5.92
C PHE A 36 -3.29 34.40 5.39
N LEU A 37 -2.53 33.94 4.40
CA LEU A 37 -2.58 32.58 3.87
C LEU A 37 -1.90 31.62 4.87
N GLY A 38 -2.52 31.50 6.05
CA GLY A 38 -2.08 30.63 7.13
C GLY A 38 -2.21 29.16 6.71
N GLY A 39 -1.16 28.62 6.10
CA GLY A 39 -1.04 27.19 5.88
C GLY A 39 -1.03 26.48 7.24
N ALA A 40 -2.15 25.85 7.59
CA ALA A 40 -2.30 25.20 8.88
C ALA A 40 -1.21 24.14 9.07
N LEU A 41 -0.39 24.30 10.11
CA LEU A 41 0.73 23.40 10.40
C LEU A 41 0.20 22.12 11.05
N VAL A 42 -0.31 21.19 10.24
CA VAL A 42 -0.86 19.92 10.73
C VAL A 42 0.28 18.95 11.07
N GLN A 43 0.89 19.14 12.23
CA GLN A 43 1.71 18.11 12.83
C GLN A 43 0.84 16.89 13.16
N ALA A 44 1.24 15.71 12.68
CA ALA A 44 0.68 14.46 13.17
C ALA A 44 1.04 14.32 14.66
N LYS A 45 0.04 14.46 15.53
CA LYS A 45 0.22 14.29 16.98
C LYS A 45 0.55 12.82 17.25
N THR A 46 1.57 12.55 18.06
CA THR A 46 1.89 11.18 18.48
C THR A 46 0.69 10.54 19.14
N GLY A 47 0.26 9.37 18.64
CA GLY A 47 -0.65 8.51 19.38
C GLY A 47 0.00 8.06 20.69
N SER A 48 -0.80 7.86 21.73
CA SER A 48 -0.33 7.17 22.94
C SER A 48 0.18 5.78 22.56
N ASP A 49 1.26 5.34 23.21
CA ASP A 49 1.68 3.95 23.07
C ASP A 49 0.56 3.06 23.62
N THR A 50 0.16 2.10 22.79
CA THR A 50 -0.90 1.14 23.05
C THR A 50 -0.39 -0.29 22.80
N THR A 51 0.93 -0.46 22.65
CA THR A 51 1.63 -1.76 22.52
C THR A 51 1.15 -2.75 23.58
N ASP A 52 1.17 -2.35 24.87
CA ASP A 52 0.78 -3.23 25.98
C ASP A 52 -0.71 -3.59 25.97
N ALA A 53 -1.59 -2.64 25.63
CA ALA A 53 -3.03 -2.88 25.53
C ALA A 53 -3.38 -3.84 24.37
N ILE A 54 -2.72 -3.68 23.22
CA ILE A 54 -2.86 -4.57 22.07
C ILE A 54 -2.35 -5.97 22.43
N LEU A 55 -1.10 -6.09 22.90
CA LEU A 55 -0.52 -7.39 23.27
C LEU A 55 -1.34 -8.10 24.35
N SER A 56 -1.80 -7.37 25.38
CA SER A 56 -2.66 -7.90 26.43
C SER A 56 -4.00 -8.41 25.88
N ALA A 57 -4.65 -7.67 24.98
CA ALA A 57 -5.89 -8.11 24.34
C ALA A 57 -5.68 -9.36 23.47
N LEU A 58 -4.60 -9.39 22.66
CA LEU A 58 -4.25 -10.52 21.80
C LEU A 58 -3.92 -11.78 22.61
N HIS A 59 -3.08 -11.68 23.65
CA HIS A 59 -2.74 -12.82 24.50
C HIS A 59 -3.95 -13.36 25.28
N GLN A 60 -4.83 -12.49 25.81
CA GLN A 60 -6.04 -12.92 26.54
C GLN A 60 -7.02 -13.69 25.64
N GLU A 61 -7.31 -13.19 24.44
CA GLU A 61 -8.21 -13.92 23.52
C GLU A 61 -7.54 -15.15 22.88
N LEU A 62 -6.21 -15.15 22.70
CA LEU A 62 -5.49 -16.34 22.23
C LEU A 62 -5.57 -17.46 23.26
N ALA A 63 -5.29 -17.17 24.53
CA ALA A 63 -5.39 -18.15 25.62
C ALA A 63 -6.82 -18.71 25.73
N ARG A 64 -7.83 -17.83 25.71
CA ARG A 64 -9.24 -18.23 25.78
C ARG A 64 -9.64 -19.10 24.59
N TRP A 65 -9.31 -18.72 23.36
CA TRP A 65 -9.66 -19.53 22.18
C TRP A 65 -8.89 -20.84 22.11
N THR A 66 -7.62 -20.88 22.52
CA THR A 66 -6.81 -22.10 22.53
C THR A 66 -7.47 -23.17 23.43
N GLU A 67 -7.87 -22.81 24.65
CA GLU A 67 -8.58 -23.75 25.53
C GLU A 67 -10.01 -24.07 25.04
N THR A 68 -10.74 -23.07 24.50
CA THR A 68 -12.10 -23.27 23.96
C THR A 68 -12.12 -24.24 22.78
N LEU A 69 -11.12 -24.18 21.89
CA LEU A 69 -11.08 -25.00 20.68
C LEU A 69 -10.37 -26.35 20.88
N ARG A 70 -9.62 -26.53 21.98
CA ARG A 70 -8.98 -27.81 22.35
C ARG A 70 -9.99 -28.95 22.53
N THR A 71 -11.23 -28.64 22.90
CA THR A 71 -12.32 -29.60 23.17
C THR A 71 -13.46 -29.57 22.15
N ALA A 72 -13.32 -28.79 21.07
CA ALA A 72 -14.29 -28.74 19.98
C ALA A 72 -14.23 -30.00 19.09
N GLU A 73 -15.31 -30.30 18.36
CA GLU A 73 -15.40 -31.44 17.42
C GLU A 73 -14.29 -31.44 16.35
N ARG A 74 -13.86 -30.25 15.93
CA ARG A 74 -12.76 -30.02 14.98
C ARG A 74 -11.72 -29.09 15.60
N PRO A 75 -10.80 -29.59 16.45
CA PRO A 75 -9.86 -28.74 17.16
C PRO A 75 -9.01 -27.87 16.22
N ALA A 76 -8.81 -26.62 16.62
CA ALA A 76 -7.79 -25.77 16.02
C ALA A 76 -6.42 -26.12 16.61
N TYR A 77 -5.47 -26.53 15.77
CA TYR A 77 -4.10 -26.86 16.20
C TYR A 77 -3.14 -25.67 16.13
N TYR A 78 -3.57 -24.59 15.46
CA TYR A 78 -2.82 -23.34 15.36
C TYR A 78 -3.78 -22.15 15.29
N ILE A 79 -3.48 -21.10 16.05
CA ILE A 79 -4.16 -19.80 16.01
C ILE A 79 -3.08 -18.72 15.98
N ALA A 80 -3.21 -17.73 15.11
CA ALA A 80 -2.34 -16.55 15.10
C ALA A 80 -3.13 -15.29 14.78
N TYR A 81 -2.76 -14.20 15.46
CA TYR A 81 -3.30 -12.87 15.23
C TYR A 81 -2.19 -11.96 14.70
N TRP A 82 -2.47 -11.25 13.61
CA TRP A 82 -1.61 -10.22 13.06
C TRP A 82 -2.32 -8.87 13.22
N VAL A 83 -1.68 -7.89 13.85
CA VAL A 83 -2.18 -6.51 13.90
C VAL A 83 -1.23 -5.59 13.12
N TYR A 84 -1.81 -4.80 12.22
CA TYR A 84 -1.12 -3.80 11.41
C TYR A 84 -1.60 -2.41 11.86
N ASP A 85 -0.87 -1.75 12.76
CA ASP A 85 -1.13 -0.36 13.16
C ASP A 85 -0.30 0.57 12.27
N GLN A 86 -0.95 1.15 11.27
CA GLN A 86 -0.34 2.03 10.29
C GLN A 86 -0.78 3.47 10.54
N GLN A 87 0.19 4.38 10.63
CA GLN A 87 -0.03 5.82 10.53
C GLN A 87 0.78 6.40 9.37
N GLY A 88 0.29 7.45 8.72
CA GLY A 88 0.99 8.01 7.56
C GLY A 88 0.47 9.35 7.06
N VAL A 89 1.31 9.96 6.23
CA VAL A 89 1.05 11.21 5.49
C VAL A 89 1.26 10.94 4.01
N SER A 90 0.27 11.32 3.20
CA SER A 90 0.33 11.30 1.74
C SER A 90 0.12 12.70 1.19
N LEU A 91 1.10 13.19 0.43
CA LEU A 91 1.09 14.48 -0.25
C LEU A 91 1.23 14.24 -1.74
N SER A 92 0.41 14.89 -2.58
CA SER A 92 0.58 14.84 -4.03
C SER A 92 0.37 16.21 -4.67
N ALA A 93 1.19 16.54 -5.67
CA ALA A 93 1.13 17.79 -6.42
C ALA A 93 1.27 17.58 -7.93
N THR A 94 0.59 18.45 -8.67
CA THR A 94 0.63 18.58 -10.14
C THR A 94 0.54 20.06 -10.48
N GLY A 95 1.28 20.54 -11.48
CA GLY A 95 1.19 21.94 -11.92
C GLY A 95 1.63 23.00 -10.90
N GLY A 96 2.44 22.63 -9.89
CA GLY A 96 2.81 23.53 -8.78
C GLY A 96 1.73 23.70 -7.70
N ALA A 97 0.56 23.06 -7.86
CA ALA A 97 -0.51 23.00 -6.87
C ALA A 97 -0.49 21.65 -6.14
N LEU A 98 -0.85 21.65 -4.86
CA LEU A 98 -1.06 20.43 -4.08
C LEU A 98 -2.48 19.93 -4.38
N VAL A 99 -2.61 18.71 -4.92
CA VAL A 99 -3.89 18.09 -5.29
C VAL A 99 -4.44 17.18 -4.19
N SER A 100 -3.58 16.68 -3.31
CA SER A 100 -4.00 15.97 -2.10
C SER A 100 -3.02 16.19 -0.95
N ALA A 101 -3.57 16.31 0.26
CA ALA A 101 -2.85 16.21 1.52
C ALA A 101 -3.72 15.39 2.47
N THR A 102 -3.25 14.21 2.86
CA THR A 102 -4.00 13.27 3.69
C THR A 102 -3.11 12.77 4.81
N ILE A 103 -3.57 12.90 6.05
CA ILE A 103 -3.00 12.24 7.22
C ILE A 103 -4.00 11.17 7.63
N GLY A 104 -3.53 9.93 7.80
CA GLY A 104 -4.39 8.80 8.09
C GLY A 104 -3.78 7.86 9.12
N ARG A 105 -4.64 7.19 9.87
CA ARG A 105 -4.29 6.04 10.71
C ARG A 105 -5.29 4.92 10.44
N GLN A 106 -4.81 3.70 10.40
CA GLN A 106 -5.62 2.49 10.28
C GLN A 106 -5.00 1.39 11.15
N ARG A 107 -5.82 0.64 11.90
CA ARG A 107 -5.37 -0.50 12.69
C ARG A 107 -6.18 -1.72 12.27
N LEU A 108 -5.55 -2.65 11.55
CA LEU A 108 -6.20 -3.86 11.03
C LEU A 108 -5.78 -5.09 11.83
N LEU A 109 -6.73 -5.99 12.08
CA LEU A 109 -6.53 -7.35 12.59
C LEU A 109 -6.77 -8.35 11.45
N ASP A 110 -5.77 -9.18 11.16
CA ASP A 110 -5.96 -10.45 10.47
C ASP A 110 -5.90 -11.60 11.48
N VAL A 111 -6.84 -12.55 11.36
CA VAL A 111 -6.87 -13.76 12.17
C VAL A 111 -6.63 -14.97 11.29
N SER A 112 -5.75 -15.87 11.74
CA SER A 112 -5.51 -17.18 11.16
C SER A 112 -5.89 -18.27 12.15
N VAL A 113 -6.70 -19.23 11.73
CA VAL A 113 -7.06 -20.43 12.50
C VAL A 113 -6.86 -21.64 11.60
N ARG A 114 -6.11 -22.64 12.08
CA ARG A 114 -5.81 -23.87 11.32
C ARG A 114 -6.45 -25.07 11.99
N VAL A 115 -7.26 -25.80 11.22
CA VAL A 115 -8.08 -26.94 11.62
C VAL A 115 -7.65 -28.14 10.76
N GLY A 116 -7.46 -29.30 11.39
CA GLY A 116 -6.78 -30.45 10.80
C GLY A 116 -5.47 -30.72 11.52
N ASN A 117 -4.37 -30.85 10.79
CA ASN A 117 -3.02 -30.99 11.35
C ASN A 117 -1.97 -30.49 10.35
N TYR A 118 -0.70 -30.39 10.76
CA TYR A 118 0.41 -29.94 9.92
C TYR A 118 0.49 -30.59 8.53
N THR A 119 0.11 -31.88 8.39
CA THR A 119 0.17 -32.60 7.09
C THR A 119 -1.03 -32.36 6.17
N LEU A 120 -2.19 -31.98 6.73
CA LEU A 120 -3.40 -31.62 5.97
C LEU A 120 -4.28 -30.70 6.83
N ASP A 121 -4.56 -29.51 6.34
CA ASP A 121 -5.41 -28.54 7.04
C ASP A 121 -6.41 -27.82 6.12
N ASN A 122 -7.16 -26.86 6.68
CA ASN A 122 -8.08 -26.00 5.95
C ASN A 122 -7.42 -25.05 4.94
N THR A 123 -6.09 -24.90 4.92
CA THR A 123 -5.39 -24.04 3.94
C THR A 123 -5.07 -24.76 2.63
N HIS A 124 -5.18 -26.10 2.61
CA HIS A 124 -4.95 -26.95 1.45
C HIS A 124 -5.69 -26.50 0.18
N ILE A 125 -5.14 -26.84 -0.99
CA ILE A 125 -5.63 -26.38 -2.29
C ILE A 125 -6.84 -27.22 -2.75
N LEU A 126 -7.99 -26.56 -2.95
CA LEU A 126 -9.20 -27.21 -3.45
C LEU A 126 -9.13 -27.42 -4.96
N ARG A 127 -8.71 -28.60 -5.41
CA ARG A 127 -8.47 -28.90 -6.83
C ARG A 127 -9.78 -28.84 -7.63
N GLY A 128 -9.85 -27.92 -8.59
CA GLY A 128 -11.05 -27.60 -9.38
C GLY A 128 -11.83 -26.37 -8.88
N SER A 129 -11.42 -25.73 -7.79
CA SER A 129 -11.90 -24.39 -7.42
C SER A 129 -11.17 -23.33 -8.26
N SER A 130 -11.90 -22.43 -8.92
CA SER A 130 -11.33 -21.33 -9.69
C SER A 130 -10.85 -20.18 -8.79
N GLY A 131 -9.75 -20.40 -8.06
CA GLY A 131 -9.05 -19.34 -7.33
C GLY A 131 -8.26 -19.83 -6.10
N ILE A 132 -7.03 -19.32 -5.95
CA ILE A 132 -6.18 -19.56 -4.77
C ILE A 132 -6.72 -18.76 -3.58
N GLN A 133 -7.66 -19.33 -2.85
CA GLN A 133 -8.06 -18.84 -1.53
C GLN A 133 -6.97 -19.20 -0.50
N PHE A 134 -5.96 -18.34 -0.43
CA PHE A 134 -4.77 -18.33 0.45
C PHE A 134 -5.07 -18.25 1.97
N GLY A 135 -6.11 -18.94 2.46
CA GLY A 135 -6.61 -18.71 3.82
C GLY A 135 -6.97 -17.25 4.06
N ARG A 136 -7.35 -16.48 3.01
CA ARG A 136 -7.88 -15.12 3.17
C ARG A 136 -9.04 -15.20 4.17
N GLY A 137 -8.85 -14.59 5.34
CA GLY A 137 -9.89 -14.43 6.33
C GLY A 137 -11.09 -13.68 5.77
N GLN A 138 -12.12 -13.47 6.59
CA GLN A 138 -13.36 -12.83 6.13
C GLN A 138 -13.25 -11.29 5.99
N GLY A 139 -12.15 -10.83 5.40
CA GLY A 139 -11.60 -9.48 5.51
C GLY A 139 -10.72 -9.34 6.75
N SER A 140 -9.70 -8.48 6.66
CA SER A 140 -9.07 -7.89 7.84
C SER A 140 -10.11 -7.01 8.55
N VAL A 141 -10.11 -6.98 9.89
CA VAL A 141 -11.11 -6.26 10.69
C VAL A 141 -10.47 -5.03 11.33
N GLU A 142 -11.14 -3.88 11.30
CA GLU A 142 -10.63 -2.66 11.95
C GLU A 142 -10.71 -2.77 13.50
N LEU A 143 -9.63 -2.40 14.17
CA LEU A 143 -9.52 -2.36 15.63
C LEU A 143 -9.63 -0.92 16.15
N PRO A 144 -10.32 -0.69 17.30
CA PRO A 144 -10.34 0.60 17.97
C PRO A 144 -8.93 1.16 18.26
N PHE A 145 -8.79 2.48 18.18
CA PHE A 145 -7.52 3.17 18.43
C PHE A 145 -7.26 3.44 19.91
N ASP A 146 -8.31 3.68 20.70
CA ASP A 146 -8.27 4.38 22.00
C ASP A 146 -7.62 3.59 23.15
N GLY A 147 -7.15 2.37 22.88
CA GLY A 147 -6.41 1.55 23.86
C GLY A 147 -7.29 0.76 24.83
N ASP A 148 -8.62 0.88 24.76
CA ASP A 148 -9.51 0.03 25.56
C ASP A 148 -9.32 -1.46 25.20
N THR A 149 -8.76 -2.19 26.16
CA THR A 149 -8.52 -3.63 26.06
C THR A 149 -9.83 -4.41 25.92
N LEU A 150 -10.95 -3.94 26.48
CA LEU A 150 -12.25 -4.62 26.36
C LEU A 150 -12.80 -4.49 24.92
N ALA A 151 -12.83 -3.29 24.35
CA ALA A 151 -13.21 -3.08 22.96
C ALA A 151 -12.31 -3.83 21.97
N LEU A 152 -10.98 -3.83 22.19
CA LEU A 152 -10.04 -4.64 21.39
C LEU A 152 -10.37 -6.14 21.48
N ARG A 153 -10.53 -6.69 22.69
CA ARG A 153 -10.86 -8.10 22.91
C ARG A 153 -12.19 -8.49 22.28
N GLN A 154 -13.21 -7.64 22.33
CA GLN A 154 -14.51 -7.92 21.70
C GLN A 154 -14.42 -8.08 20.18
N VAL A 155 -13.59 -7.26 19.51
CA VAL A 155 -13.37 -7.41 18.06
C VAL A 155 -12.57 -8.67 17.73
N ILE A 156 -11.51 -8.98 18.51
CA ILE A 156 -10.71 -10.21 18.34
C ILE A 156 -11.57 -11.46 18.59
N TRP A 157 -12.47 -11.42 19.58
CA TRP A 157 -13.44 -12.49 19.88
C TRP A 157 -14.30 -12.79 18.65
N GLN A 158 -14.93 -11.77 18.05
CA GLN A 158 -15.81 -11.91 16.89
C GLN A 158 -15.06 -12.37 15.63
N ALA A 159 -13.90 -11.78 15.37
CA ALA A 159 -13.07 -12.11 14.20
C ALA A 159 -12.60 -13.57 14.23
N THR A 160 -12.27 -14.10 15.42
CA THR A 160 -11.76 -15.46 15.59
C THR A 160 -12.86 -16.51 15.57
N ASP A 161 -14.03 -16.26 16.17
CA ASP A 161 -15.22 -17.14 16.01
C ASP A 161 -15.57 -17.33 14.54
N ARG A 162 -15.66 -16.21 13.81
CA ARG A 162 -15.98 -16.17 12.37
C ARG A 162 -14.92 -16.86 11.51
N THR A 163 -13.65 -16.75 11.89
CA THR A 163 -12.54 -17.41 11.19
C THR A 163 -12.48 -18.90 11.48
N TYR A 164 -12.68 -19.33 12.73
CA TYR A 164 -12.74 -20.75 13.10
C TYR A 164 -13.87 -21.48 12.37
N LYS A 165 -15.08 -20.90 12.34
CA LYS A 165 -16.22 -21.50 11.62
C LYS A 165 -15.93 -21.68 10.12
N ALA A 166 -15.30 -20.69 9.48
CA ALA A 166 -14.86 -20.80 8.09
C ALA A 166 -13.70 -21.80 7.89
N ALA A 167 -12.80 -21.94 8.87
CA ALA A 167 -11.74 -22.93 8.84
C ALA A 167 -12.30 -24.36 8.90
N VAL A 168 -13.28 -24.64 9.76
CA VAL A 168 -13.99 -25.92 9.84
C VAL A 168 -14.71 -26.22 8.51
N GLU A 169 -15.54 -25.30 8.01
CA GLU A 169 -16.28 -25.48 6.75
C GLU A 169 -15.33 -25.75 5.56
N ARG A 170 -14.18 -25.07 5.53
CA ARG A 170 -13.16 -25.29 4.50
C ARG A 170 -12.40 -26.60 4.67
N TYR A 171 -12.17 -27.07 5.90
CA TYR A 171 -11.54 -28.37 6.15
C TYR A 171 -12.42 -29.53 5.64
N GLU A 172 -13.73 -29.50 5.86
CA GLU A 172 -14.63 -30.53 5.28
C GLU A 172 -14.59 -30.54 3.75
N LYS A 173 -14.50 -29.35 3.12
CA LYS A 173 -14.32 -29.22 1.66
C LYS A 173 -12.99 -29.80 1.19
N VAL A 174 -11.90 -29.63 1.96
CA VAL A 174 -10.59 -30.25 1.68
C VAL A 174 -10.68 -31.78 1.76
N LEU A 175 -11.27 -32.33 2.83
CA LEU A 175 -11.46 -33.78 3.00
C LEU A 175 -12.29 -34.36 1.84
N THR A 176 -13.40 -33.71 1.49
CA THR A 176 -14.26 -34.14 0.36
C THR A 176 -13.52 -34.07 -0.98
N ASN A 177 -12.78 -32.99 -1.25
CA ASN A 177 -12.01 -32.84 -2.49
C ASN A 177 -10.93 -33.92 -2.61
N ARG A 178 -10.18 -34.17 -1.53
CA ARG A 178 -9.13 -35.21 -1.47
C ARG A 178 -9.68 -36.63 -1.60
N ALA A 179 -10.91 -36.90 -1.16
CA ALA A 179 -11.54 -38.21 -1.29
C ALA A 179 -12.07 -38.50 -2.72
N VAL A 180 -12.47 -37.46 -3.48
CA VAL A 180 -13.10 -37.60 -4.80
C VAL A 180 -12.11 -37.41 -5.96
N LYS A 181 -10.96 -36.79 -5.73
CA LYS A 181 -9.94 -36.53 -6.75
C LYS A 181 -8.84 -37.60 -6.75
N VAL A 182 -8.17 -37.76 -7.90
CA VAL A 182 -6.98 -38.61 -8.05
C VAL A 182 -5.92 -38.22 -7.02
N ARG A 183 -5.19 -39.22 -6.48
CA ARG A 183 -4.08 -39.02 -5.54
C ARG A 183 -3.07 -37.99 -6.07
N GLU A 184 -2.58 -37.14 -5.18
CA GLU A 184 -1.55 -36.14 -5.49
C GLU A 184 -0.14 -36.75 -5.52
N GLU A 185 0.69 -36.26 -6.43
CA GLU A 185 2.13 -36.55 -6.52
C GLU A 185 2.93 -35.74 -5.50
N ASP A 186 2.45 -34.54 -5.16
CA ASP A 186 2.95 -33.76 -4.04
C ASP A 186 2.34 -34.28 -2.73
N THR A 187 3.18 -34.56 -1.74
CA THR A 187 2.74 -34.96 -0.39
C THR A 187 3.39 -34.10 0.68
N SER A 188 3.80 -32.87 0.34
CA SER A 188 4.38 -31.93 1.29
C SER A 188 3.31 -31.37 2.24
N ALA A 189 3.66 -31.31 3.53
CA ALA A 189 2.81 -30.78 4.59
C ALA A 189 2.27 -29.36 4.28
N ASP A 190 1.02 -29.07 4.66
CA ASP A 190 0.40 -27.75 4.47
C ASP A 190 0.95 -26.69 5.43
N PHE A 191 1.50 -27.12 6.58
CA PHE A 191 2.19 -26.24 7.50
C PHE A 191 3.45 -26.90 8.09
N THR A 192 4.51 -26.11 8.22
CA THR A 192 5.77 -26.53 8.83
C THR A 192 5.81 -26.00 10.27
N PRO A 193 5.99 -26.86 11.30
CA PRO A 193 6.21 -26.38 12.66
C PRO A 193 7.54 -25.63 12.77
N TYR A 194 7.57 -24.56 13.56
CA TYR A 194 8.77 -23.73 13.77
C TYR A 194 8.91 -23.38 15.27
N PRO A 195 10.13 -23.23 15.83
CA PRO A 195 10.29 -22.84 17.23
C PRO A 195 9.73 -21.43 17.51
N PRO A 196 9.09 -21.20 18.67
CA PRO A 196 8.50 -19.90 18.99
C PRO A 196 9.52 -18.77 18.96
N GLN A 197 9.12 -17.62 18.43
CA GLN A 197 9.96 -16.44 18.25
C GLN A 197 9.49 -15.29 19.15
N HIS A 198 10.42 -14.70 19.89
CA HIS A 198 10.16 -13.55 20.77
C HIS A 198 11.03 -12.37 20.35
N CYS A 199 10.38 -11.29 19.90
CA CYS A 199 11.04 -10.04 19.53
C CYS A 199 10.07 -8.88 19.76
N ILE A 200 10.42 -7.87 20.53
CA ILE A 200 9.56 -6.69 20.74
C ILE A 200 10.42 -5.44 20.51
N GLU A 201 10.29 -4.85 19.33
CA GLU A 201 10.94 -3.57 19.03
C GLU A 201 10.26 -2.41 19.81
N PRO A 202 11.03 -1.45 20.32
CA PRO A 202 10.47 -0.27 20.98
C PRO A 202 9.59 0.55 20.02
N PRO A 203 8.57 1.28 20.52
CA PRO A 203 7.79 2.19 19.70
C PRO A 203 8.69 3.31 19.14
N GLN A 204 8.58 3.60 17.85
CA GLN A 204 9.32 4.68 17.19
C GLN A 204 8.38 5.88 16.94
N PRO A 205 8.80 7.13 17.21
CA PRO A 205 8.01 8.30 16.88
C PRO A 205 7.89 8.47 15.36
N PHE A 206 6.68 8.76 14.88
CA PHE A 206 6.45 9.13 13.48
C PHE A 206 6.17 10.63 13.39
N VAL A 207 7.06 11.36 12.70
CA VAL A 207 6.92 12.80 12.46
C VAL A 207 7.14 13.07 10.98
N CYS A 208 6.16 13.70 10.34
CA CYS A 208 6.28 14.17 8.96
C CYS A 208 5.78 15.61 8.86
N ASP A 209 6.72 16.55 8.76
CA ASP A 209 6.39 17.98 8.63
C ASP A 209 5.83 18.28 7.24
N THR A 210 4.51 18.49 7.16
CA THR A 210 3.81 18.86 5.93
C THR A 210 4.19 20.27 5.44
N GLY A 211 4.59 21.16 6.35
CA GLY A 211 5.09 22.51 6.02
C GLY A 211 6.44 22.48 5.32
N VAL A 212 7.31 21.51 5.65
CA VAL A 212 8.58 21.27 4.92
C VAL A 212 8.35 20.53 3.61
N TRP A 213 7.52 19.48 3.61
CA TRP A 213 7.42 18.58 2.46
C TRP A 213 6.44 19.04 1.37
N ALA A 214 5.33 19.70 1.69
CA ALA A 214 4.38 20.16 0.67
C ALA A 214 4.99 21.20 -0.30
N PRO A 215 5.80 22.19 0.14
CA PRO A 215 6.52 23.09 -0.77
C PRO A 215 7.50 22.36 -1.69
N ARG A 216 8.23 21.35 -1.20
CA ARG A 216 9.14 20.53 -2.01
C ARG A 216 8.39 19.80 -3.13
N VAL A 217 7.33 19.08 -2.77
CA VAL A 217 6.49 18.30 -3.70
C VAL A 217 5.80 19.22 -4.73
N ARG A 218 5.33 20.40 -4.33
CA ARG A 218 4.82 21.43 -5.24
C ARG A 218 5.89 21.99 -6.18
N ARG A 219 7.08 22.34 -5.69
CA ARG A 219 8.15 22.93 -6.51
C ARG A 219 8.63 21.96 -7.59
N LEU A 220 8.77 20.67 -7.26
CA LEU A 220 9.10 19.62 -8.25
C LEU A 220 8.00 19.43 -9.30
N SER A 221 6.71 19.50 -8.94
CA SER A 221 5.62 19.38 -9.91
C SER A 221 5.45 20.63 -10.79
N ALA A 222 5.83 21.82 -10.32
CA ALA A 222 5.91 23.02 -11.13
C ALA A 222 6.99 22.92 -12.22
N LEU A 223 8.18 22.42 -11.86
CA LEU A 223 9.30 22.23 -12.80
C LEU A 223 9.02 21.20 -13.90
N LEU A 224 8.08 20.27 -13.68
CA LEU A 224 7.59 19.36 -14.72
C LEU A 224 6.50 19.99 -15.59
N ALA A 225 5.64 20.83 -15.02
CA ALA A 225 4.55 21.49 -15.75
C ALA A 225 5.01 22.68 -16.61
N SER A 226 6.22 23.21 -16.38
CA SER A 226 6.84 24.24 -17.22
C SER A 226 7.47 23.71 -18.52
N GLN A 227 7.33 22.41 -18.83
CA GLN A 227 8.06 21.74 -19.92
C GLN A 227 7.12 21.47 -21.10
N PRO A 228 7.36 22.03 -22.31
CA PRO A 228 6.40 21.98 -23.42
C PRO A 228 5.95 20.58 -23.86
N HIS A 229 6.78 19.56 -23.64
CA HIS A 229 6.51 18.18 -24.06
C HIS A 229 6.05 17.25 -22.92
N VAL A 230 5.88 17.74 -21.69
CA VAL A 230 5.34 16.95 -20.57
C VAL A 230 3.83 17.17 -20.48
N LEU A 231 3.07 16.20 -20.98
CA LEU A 231 1.60 16.30 -21.09
C LEU A 231 0.88 16.02 -19.77
N THR A 232 1.41 15.11 -18.95
CA THR A 232 0.93 14.89 -17.58
C THR A 232 2.10 14.65 -16.64
N SER A 233 2.02 15.19 -15.43
CA SER A 233 3.02 14.99 -14.38
C SER A 233 2.39 14.94 -13.00
N GLN A 234 3.01 14.18 -12.10
CA GLN A 234 2.60 14.06 -10.71
C GLN A 234 3.84 13.80 -9.86
N VAL A 235 3.96 14.53 -8.76
CA VAL A 235 4.93 14.25 -7.69
C VAL A 235 4.15 13.89 -6.44
N SER A 236 4.55 12.82 -5.76
CA SER A 236 3.96 12.42 -4.48
C SER A 236 5.03 12.03 -3.46
N LEU A 237 4.76 12.41 -2.22
CA LEU A 237 5.43 11.86 -1.03
C LEU A 237 4.44 10.97 -0.30
N GLN A 238 4.88 9.78 0.07
CA GLN A 238 4.24 8.95 1.08
C GLN A 238 5.24 8.73 2.20
N ALA A 239 4.86 9.13 3.42
CA ALA A 239 5.56 8.78 4.64
C ALA A 239 4.62 7.91 5.47
N THR A 240 5.05 6.71 5.86
CA THR A 240 4.25 5.76 6.64
C THR A 240 5.09 5.12 7.72
N MET A 241 4.49 4.88 8.88
CA MET A 241 5.03 4.06 9.96
C MET A 241 4.06 2.90 10.19
N LEU A 242 4.51 1.68 9.93
CA LEU A 242 3.73 0.46 10.13
C LEU A 242 4.30 -0.31 11.32
N ARG A 243 3.56 -0.39 12.43
CA ARG A 243 3.90 -1.24 13.58
C ARG A 243 3.09 -2.54 13.49
N LYS A 244 3.79 -3.65 13.27
CA LYS A 244 3.22 -4.99 13.10
C LYS A 244 3.35 -5.76 14.40
N TYR A 245 2.27 -6.42 14.81
CA TYR A 245 2.22 -7.34 15.95
C TYR A 245 1.83 -8.71 15.43
N LEU A 246 2.50 -9.76 15.91
CA LEU A 246 2.12 -11.16 15.78
C LEU A 246 2.05 -11.76 17.18
N VAL A 247 0.95 -12.46 17.48
CA VAL A 247 0.83 -13.32 18.67
C VAL A 247 0.23 -14.66 18.21
N ALA A 248 0.90 -15.77 18.49
CA ALA A 248 0.55 -17.09 17.97
C ALA A 248 0.57 -18.21 19.03
N SER A 249 -0.26 -19.25 18.82
CA SER A 249 -0.42 -20.39 19.75
C SER A 249 0.77 -21.36 19.77
N ASP A 250 1.78 -21.16 18.91
CA ASP A 250 3.09 -21.81 19.02
C ASP A 250 3.94 -21.22 20.16
N GLY A 251 3.55 -20.06 20.70
CA GLY A 251 4.24 -19.29 21.73
C GLY A 251 4.83 -17.96 21.23
N SER A 252 4.87 -17.72 19.92
CA SER A 252 5.53 -16.55 19.33
C SER A 252 4.84 -15.23 19.67
N THR A 253 5.65 -14.23 20.02
CA THR A 253 5.25 -12.81 20.14
C THR A 253 6.29 -11.96 19.40
N ILE A 254 5.91 -11.40 18.25
CA ILE A 254 6.78 -10.51 17.46
C ILE A 254 6.11 -9.14 17.34
N VAL A 255 6.84 -8.06 17.68
CA VAL A 255 6.46 -6.68 17.38
C VAL A 255 7.59 -6.00 16.62
N THR A 256 7.30 -5.52 15.41
CA THR A 256 8.26 -4.88 14.50
C THR A 256 7.73 -3.57 13.96
N THR A 257 8.63 -2.67 13.58
CA THR A 257 8.32 -1.28 13.22
C THR A 257 9.00 -0.91 11.90
N GLU A 258 8.19 -0.76 10.85
CA GLU A 258 8.63 -0.49 9.48
C GLU A 258 8.26 0.94 9.09
N PRO A 259 9.16 1.92 9.27
CA PRO A 259 9.03 3.22 8.62
C PRO A 259 9.37 3.08 7.13
N LEU A 260 8.56 3.74 6.30
CA LEU A 260 8.74 3.81 4.86
C LEU A 260 8.48 5.23 4.38
N TRP A 261 9.52 5.84 3.82
CA TRP A 261 9.51 7.13 3.16
C TRP A 261 9.71 6.93 1.67
N ARG A 262 8.76 7.39 0.86
CA ARG A 262 8.76 7.20 -0.59
C ARG A 262 8.40 8.48 -1.32
N ILE A 263 9.33 8.96 -2.15
CA ILE A 263 9.02 9.97 -3.18
C ILE A 263 8.82 9.26 -4.51
N THR A 264 7.70 9.53 -5.18
CA THR A 264 7.46 9.11 -6.57
C THR A 264 7.29 10.34 -7.46
N ILE A 265 7.99 10.35 -8.58
CA ILE A 265 7.86 11.35 -9.65
C ILE A 265 7.44 10.61 -10.91
N VAL A 266 6.31 11.03 -11.50
CA VAL A 266 5.80 10.50 -12.77
C VAL A 266 5.69 11.64 -13.76
N ALA A 267 6.18 11.44 -14.97
CA ALA A 267 6.04 12.38 -16.08
C ALA A 267 5.77 11.60 -17.37
N ARG A 268 4.87 12.11 -18.23
CA ARG A 268 4.50 11.46 -19.49
C ARG A 268 4.59 12.42 -20.67
N THR A 269 5.13 11.93 -21.78
CA THR A 269 5.04 12.57 -23.10
C THR A 269 4.27 11.68 -24.08
N LYS A 270 4.13 12.12 -25.32
CA LYS A 270 3.53 11.38 -26.43
C LYS A 270 4.44 11.49 -27.65
N ALA A 271 4.88 10.35 -28.18
CA ALA A 271 5.67 10.27 -29.40
C ALA A 271 4.85 10.65 -30.64
N ASP A 272 5.52 10.87 -31.76
CA ASP A 272 4.91 11.35 -33.01
C ASP A 272 3.99 10.30 -33.68
N ASP A 273 4.15 9.01 -33.36
CA ASP A 273 3.23 7.92 -33.70
C ASP A 273 1.94 7.90 -32.82
N GLY A 274 1.95 8.69 -31.74
CA GLY A 274 0.88 8.75 -30.74
C GLY A 274 1.06 7.84 -29.52
N MET A 275 2.15 7.07 -29.41
CA MET A 275 2.46 6.26 -28.24
C MET A 275 2.68 7.14 -27.00
N THR A 276 2.01 6.80 -25.89
CA THR A 276 2.21 7.49 -24.61
C THR A 276 3.44 6.92 -23.92
N LEU A 277 4.39 7.78 -23.58
CA LEU A 277 5.68 7.42 -22.99
C LEU A 277 5.77 7.90 -21.55
N PRO A 278 5.56 7.02 -20.55
CA PRO A 278 5.71 7.35 -19.14
C PRO A 278 7.14 7.09 -18.65
N LEU A 279 7.69 8.05 -17.90
CA LEU A 279 8.87 7.83 -17.06
C LEU A 279 8.54 7.98 -15.59
N TYR A 280 9.27 7.19 -14.79
CA TYR A 280 9.16 7.11 -13.35
C TYR A 280 10.52 7.39 -12.71
N ARG A 281 10.49 8.07 -11.56
CA ARG A 281 11.55 8.03 -10.55
C ARG A 281 10.90 7.71 -9.21
N THR A 282 11.45 6.74 -8.50
CA THR A 282 10.99 6.35 -7.17
C THR A 282 12.21 6.27 -6.27
N TYR A 283 12.13 6.95 -5.13
CA TYR A 283 13.16 6.95 -4.10
C TYR A 283 12.51 6.43 -2.82
N LEU A 284 13.21 5.54 -2.12
CA LEU A 284 12.74 4.85 -0.92
C LEU A 284 13.81 5.00 0.16
N SER A 285 13.38 5.16 1.41
CA SER A 285 14.25 5.14 2.60
C SER A 285 13.42 4.77 3.83
N ARG A 286 14.07 4.39 4.92
CA ARG A 286 13.46 4.23 6.26
C ARG A 286 13.31 5.57 7.00
N SER A 287 13.86 6.68 6.51
CA SER A 287 13.69 8.01 7.16
C SER A 287 13.51 9.17 6.17
N ALA A 288 13.22 10.37 6.70
CA ALA A 288 13.08 11.59 5.90
C ALA A 288 14.44 12.11 5.39
N GLU A 289 15.52 11.76 6.08
CA GLU A 289 16.90 12.20 5.87
C GLU A 289 17.62 11.34 4.82
N GLY A 290 17.23 10.07 4.66
CA GLY A 290 17.72 9.19 3.60
C GLY A 290 17.04 9.42 2.23
N LEU A 291 15.99 10.25 2.16
CA LEU A 291 15.45 10.74 0.89
C LEU A 291 16.40 11.77 0.24
N PRO A 292 16.50 11.82 -1.10
CA PRO A 292 17.38 12.77 -1.77
C PRO A 292 17.04 14.24 -1.48
N THR A 293 18.06 15.10 -1.51
CA THR A 293 17.90 16.55 -1.34
C THR A 293 17.03 17.15 -2.45
N LEU A 294 16.42 18.31 -2.17
CA LEU A 294 15.59 19.00 -3.18
C LEU A 294 16.35 19.25 -4.48
N ASP A 295 17.61 19.69 -4.40
CA ASP A 295 18.44 19.97 -5.57
C ASP A 295 18.78 18.69 -6.37
N SER A 296 18.95 17.56 -5.70
CA SER A 296 19.10 16.25 -6.36
C SER A 296 17.81 15.83 -7.07
N LEU A 297 16.65 16.03 -6.43
CA LEU A 297 15.34 15.75 -7.04
C LEU A 297 15.06 16.68 -8.24
N GLU A 298 15.50 17.94 -8.18
CA GLU A 298 15.43 18.87 -9.32
C GLU A 298 16.34 18.47 -10.47
N SER A 299 17.56 18.01 -10.19
CA SER A 299 18.47 17.46 -11.19
C SER A 299 17.84 16.25 -11.89
N ASP A 300 17.29 15.31 -11.13
CA ASP A 300 16.66 14.10 -11.67
C ASP A 300 15.35 14.40 -12.40
N VAL A 301 14.61 15.45 -12.02
CA VAL A 301 13.50 15.99 -12.81
C VAL A 301 13.98 16.47 -14.17
N ARG A 302 15.03 17.31 -14.23
CA ARG A 302 15.58 17.83 -15.50
C ARG A 302 16.12 16.70 -16.40
N GLN A 303 16.81 15.72 -15.82
CA GLN A 303 17.25 14.50 -16.52
C GLN A 303 16.06 13.67 -17.05
N THR A 304 14.96 13.57 -16.28
CA THR A 304 13.76 12.84 -16.70
C THR A 304 13.07 13.54 -17.86
N VAL A 305 13.01 14.88 -17.86
CA VAL A 305 12.48 15.68 -18.99
C VAL A 305 13.34 15.47 -20.25
N ALA A 306 14.66 15.64 -20.13
CA ALA A 306 15.58 15.45 -21.26
C ALA A 306 15.58 14.01 -21.81
N LEU A 307 15.20 13.01 -21.00
CA LEU A 307 14.99 11.63 -21.46
C LEU A 307 13.62 11.44 -22.12
N LEU A 308 12.54 12.08 -21.63
CA LEU A 308 11.25 12.09 -22.33
C LEU A 308 11.37 12.71 -23.72
N GLU A 309 12.10 13.84 -23.85
CA GLU A 309 12.32 14.52 -25.13
C GLU A 309 13.07 13.63 -26.14
N LYS A 310 14.08 12.89 -25.67
CA LYS A 310 14.80 11.90 -26.51
C LYS A 310 13.95 10.69 -26.87
N LEU A 311 13.14 10.17 -25.94
CA LEU A 311 12.26 9.03 -26.20
C LEU A 311 11.10 9.40 -27.14
N ARG A 312 10.61 10.65 -27.09
CA ARG A 312 9.55 11.17 -27.95
C ARG A 312 9.91 11.07 -29.44
N THR A 313 11.16 11.33 -29.78
CA THR A 313 11.69 11.37 -31.17
C THR A 313 12.59 10.17 -31.48
N ALA A 314 12.68 9.18 -30.59
CA ALA A 314 13.40 7.95 -30.87
C ALA A 314 12.66 7.13 -31.96
N PRO A 315 13.38 6.50 -32.90
CA PRO A 315 12.75 5.59 -33.85
C PRO A 315 12.14 4.38 -33.12
N VAL A 316 11.00 3.91 -33.61
CA VAL A 316 10.40 2.65 -33.13
C VAL A 316 11.35 1.50 -33.45
N LEU A 317 11.63 0.66 -32.46
CA LEU A 317 12.49 -0.50 -32.63
C LEU A 317 11.74 -1.62 -33.38
N GLU A 318 12.27 -2.03 -34.53
CA GLU A 318 11.78 -3.20 -35.27
C GLU A 318 12.02 -4.52 -34.49
N THR A 319 11.40 -5.61 -34.92
CA THR A 319 11.55 -6.93 -34.27
C THR A 319 13.01 -7.40 -34.29
N TYR A 320 13.67 -7.34 -33.14
CA TYR A 320 15.08 -7.66 -32.97
C TYR A 320 15.29 -8.99 -32.23
N VAL A 321 16.21 -9.82 -32.73
CA VAL A 321 16.70 -11.04 -32.07
C VAL A 321 18.22 -10.95 -31.98
N GLY A 322 18.73 -10.81 -30.76
CA GLY A 322 20.16 -10.63 -30.50
C GLY A 322 20.45 -10.30 -29.02
N PRO A 323 21.71 -9.97 -28.67
CA PRO A 323 22.09 -9.63 -27.30
C PRO A 323 21.36 -8.38 -26.80
N ALA A 324 20.87 -8.43 -25.57
CA ALA A 324 20.25 -7.30 -24.87
C ALA A 324 21.03 -6.99 -23.57
N MET A 325 21.28 -5.71 -23.31
CA MET A 325 21.91 -5.23 -22.08
C MET A 325 20.85 -4.67 -21.13
N LEU A 326 20.61 -5.34 -20.00
CA LEU A 326 19.69 -4.88 -18.97
C LEU A 326 20.40 -3.93 -18.00
N SER A 327 19.80 -2.77 -17.71
CA SER A 327 20.21 -1.97 -16.55
C SER A 327 19.96 -2.74 -15.25
N GLY A 328 20.74 -2.50 -14.18
CA GLY A 328 20.64 -3.28 -12.94
C GLY A 328 19.23 -3.37 -12.35
N ARG A 329 18.44 -2.28 -12.41
CA ARG A 329 17.03 -2.30 -11.98
C ARG A 329 16.13 -3.17 -12.87
N ALA A 330 16.37 -3.16 -14.19
CA ALA A 330 15.65 -4.02 -15.13
C ALA A 330 16.05 -5.50 -14.98
N ALA A 331 17.32 -5.78 -14.68
CA ALA A 331 17.79 -7.14 -14.39
C ALA A 331 17.14 -7.70 -13.11
N GLY A 332 17.01 -6.89 -12.05
CA GLY A 332 16.30 -7.29 -10.83
C GLY A 332 14.83 -7.66 -11.08
N VAL A 333 14.10 -6.84 -11.85
CA VAL A 333 12.72 -7.17 -12.25
C VAL A 333 12.68 -8.42 -13.13
N PHE A 334 13.60 -8.56 -14.09
CA PHE A 334 13.68 -9.76 -14.93
C PHE A 334 13.82 -11.04 -14.09
N PHE A 335 14.74 -11.10 -13.13
CA PHE A 335 14.89 -12.26 -12.25
C PHE A 335 13.70 -12.48 -11.30
N HIS A 336 13.02 -11.41 -10.85
CA HIS A 336 11.76 -11.54 -10.10
C HIS A 336 10.67 -12.26 -10.92
N GLU A 337 10.47 -11.83 -12.17
CA GLU A 337 9.45 -12.40 -13.06
C GLU A 337 9.83 -13.78 -13.62
N ILE A 338 11.10 -14.03 -13.97
CA ILE A 338 11.51 -15.33 -14.54
C ILE A 338 11.70 -16.41 -13.47
N PHE A 339 12.30 -16.07 -12.33
CA PHE A 339 12.67 -17.02 -11.29
C PHE A 339 11.88 -16.82 -10.00
N GLY A 340 11.88 -15.61 -9.42
CA GLY A 340 11.29 -15.33 -8.10
C GLY A 340 9.86 -15.84 -7.96
N HIS A 341 8.97 -15.38 -8.82
CA HIS A 341 7.57 -15.83 -8.87
C HIS A 341 7.40 -17.34 -9.14
N ARG A 342 8.33 -18.00 -9.83
CA ARG A 342 8.28 -19.47 -10.07
C ARG A 342 8.90 -20.30 -8.93
N ALA A 343 9.68 -19.67 -8.05
CA ALA A 343 10.29 -20.28 -6.87
C ALA A 343 9.38 -20.23 -5.62
N GLU A 344 8.28 -19.48 -5.67
CA GLU A 344 7.31 -19.38 -4.57
C GLU A 344 6.65 -20.73 -4.27
N GLY A 345 6.85 -21.25 -3.06
CA GLY A 345 6.39 -22.59 -2.66
C GLY A 345 4.88 -22.87 -2.87
N HIS A 346 4.03 -21.84 -2.85
CA HIS A 346 2.60 -22.00 -3.14
C HIS A 346 2.33 -22.33 -4.61
N ARG A 347 3.07 -21.72 -5.56
CA ARG A 347 3.00 -22.03 -7.00
C ARG A 347 3.62 -23.39 -7.33
N ILE A 348 4.64 -23.80 -6.56
CA ILE A 348 5.26 -25.13 -6.65
C ILE A 348 4.30 -26.25 -6.18
N LYS A 349 3.39 -25.96 -5.23
CA LYS A 349 2.32 -26.87 -4.80
C LYS A 349 1.10 -26.85 -5.74
N ASP A 350 0.68 -25.69 -6.25
CA ASP A 350 -0.55 -25.53 -7.04
C ASP A 350 -0.48 -26.25 -8.39
N PRO A 351 -1.31 -27.29 -8.65
CA PRO A 351 -1.30 -28.03 -9.92
C PRO A 351 -1.90 -27.25 -11.10
N THR A 352 -2.47 -26.06 -10.87
CA THR A 352 -2.89 -25.13 -11.92
C THR A 352 -1.82 -24.09 -12.27
N SER A 353 -0.67 -24.12 -11.59
CA SER A 353 0.44 -23.19 -11.78
C SER A 353 1.65 -23.81 -12.48
N SER A 354 2.59 -22.96 -12.90
CA SER A 354 3.80 -23.37 -13.63
C SER A 354 4.86 -23.94 -12.68
N GLN A 355 4.74 -25.22 -12.31
CA GLN A 355 5.67 -25.94 -11.41
C GLN A 355 7.07 -26.22 -12.02
N THR A 356 7.53 -25.42 -13.00
CA THR A 356 8.68 -25.73 -13.86
C THR A 356 10.02 -25.87 -13.13
N LEU A 357 10.16 -25.25 -11.95
CA LEU A 357 11.39 -25.32 -11.14
C LEU A 357 11.44 -26.51 -10.18
N LYS A 358 10.30 -27.16 -9.90
CA LYS A 358 10.17 -28.30 -8.97
C LYS A 358 11.15 -29.45 -9.25
N PRO A 359 11.38 -29.90 -10.51
CA PRO A 359 12.37 -30.96 -10.80
C PRO A 359 13.84 -30.48 -10.86
N PHE A 360 14.12 -29.19 -10.58
CA PHE A 360 15.48 -28.61 -10.64
C PHE A 360 16.13 -28.38 -9.27
N VAL A 361 15.49 -28.77 -8.16
CA VAL A 361 16.14 -28.77 -6.84
C VAL A 361 17.42 -29.63 -6.89
N GLY A 362 18.55 -29.04 -6.47
CA GLY A 362 19.87 -29.70 -6.54
C GLY A 362 20.49 -29.80 -7.95
N LYS A 363 19.93 -29.12 -8.95
CA LYS A 363 20.44 -29.09 -10.35
C LYS A 363 20.82 -27.68 -10.77
N GLN A 364 21.76 -27.57 -11.70
CA GLN A 364 22.13 -26.29 -12.28
C GLN A 364 20.99 -25.73 -13.16
N LEU A 365 20.57 -24.50 -12.89
CA LEU A 365 19.55 -23.76 -13.65
C LEU A 365 20.14 -22.55 -14.39
N LEU A 366 21.13 -21.88 -13.79
CA LEU A 366 21.82 -20.69 -14.32
C LEU A 366 23.30 -21.01 -14.63
N PRO A 367 24.00 -20.18 -15.42
CA PRO A 367 25.46 -20.25 -15.54
C PRO A 367 26.16 -20.15 -14.17
N GLN A 368 27.30 -20.83 -14.01
CA GLN A 368 28.02 -20.97 -12.73
C GLN A 368 28.59 -19.66 -12.13
N PHE A 369 28.43 -18.53 -12.83
CA PHE A 369 28.83 -17.20 -12.37
C PHE A 369 27.63 -16.33 -11.88
N LEU A 370 26.41 -16.90 -11.82
CA LEU A 370 25.20 -16.19 -11.41
C LEU A 370 24.49 -16.90 -10.25
N ASP A 371 24.56 -16.29 -9.08
CA ASP A 371 23.71 -16.59 -7.94
C ASP A 371 22.49 -15.65 -7.89
N VAL A 372 21.34 -16.18 -7.43
CA VAL A 372 20.12 -15.41 -7.18
C VAL A 372 19.67 -15.70 -5.75
N VAL A 373 19.88 -14.73 -4.86
CA VAL A 373 19.64 -14.86 -3.42
C VAL A 373 18.44 -14.01 -3.01
N PHE A 374 17.54 -14.58 -2.21
CA PHE A 374 16.51 -13.83 -1.48
C PHE A 374 16.95 -13.70 -0.02
N ASP A 375 17.45 -12.53 0.35
CA ASP A 375 17.86 -12.22 1.72
C ASP A 375 17.01 -11.06 2.29
N PRO A 376 16.03 -11.35 3.16
CA PRO A 376 15.19 -10.33 3.78
C PRO A 376 15.86 -9.62 4.97
N THR A 377 17.11 -9.96 5.31
CA THR A 377 17.85 -9.35 6.44
C THR A 377 18.69 -8.13 6.02
N LEU A 378 18.93 -7.94 4.72
CA LEU A 378 19.69 -6.82 4.18
C LEU A 378 19.01 -5.48 4.51
N ARG A 379 19.78 -4.59 5.15
CA ARG A 379 19.39 -3.19 5.44
C ARG A 379 19.95 -2.18 4.45
N SER A 380 20.82 -2.61 3.53
CA SER A 380 21.29 -1.86 2.37
C SER A 380 22.03 -2.79 1.41
N TYR A 381 22.11 -2.41 0.13
CA TYR A 381 22.90 -3.11 -0.89
C TYR A 381 23.40 -2.13 -1.96
N ALA A 382 24.69 -2.20 -2.30
CA ALA A 382 25.33 -1.40 -3.36
C ALA A 382 25.06 0.12 -3.30
N GLY A 383 24.89 0.68 -2.09
CA GLY A 383 24.60 2.11 -1.88
C GLY A 383 23.11 2.51 -1.89
N VAL A 384 22.20 1.53 -1.93
CA VAL A 384 20.74 1.71 -1.76
C VAL A 384 20.32 1.12 -0.41
N GLU A 385 19.32 1.69 0.26
CA GLU A 385 18.77 1.26 1.58
C GLU A 385 17.68 0.17 1.50
#